data_AF-A0A4S4K860-F1
#
_entry.id   AF-A0A4S4K860-F1
#
_cell.length_a   1.000
_cell.length_b   1.000
_cell.length_c   1.000
_cell.angle_alpha   90.00
_cell.angle_beta   90.00
_cell.angle_gamma   90.00
#
_symmetry.space_group_name_H-M   'P 1'
#
loop_
_entity.id
_entity.type
_entity.pdbx_description
1 polymer ?
#
loop_
_entity_poly.entity_id
_entity_poly.type
_entity_poly.pdbx_seq_one_letter_code
_entity_poly.pdbx_strand_id
1 'polypeptide(L)'
;MIRQHLDPTLAGTLQHKWMSKHNNIKPEIAWKQFRLRWAPGFEGLFDLGLQNQWYDPINILQKFVFHWLAIPFIQRELDAYVVRHNTSAKRANKRTILPHGIPDIIFEYPERFAAEDFKIPVQEDILQAIEERWAPPDHPVFRLVPPTFQVYIQSLYQEIGQPVVQFETFWDVYLHLHAIAQQSLDLHPDVQSLLDDYGELPEAGENQGIPLMAHNHVADFGVNGIPPAAVFEERFERLPVNSEHNDFEDGLRAEQVIEQLDEVDPDATAQPRLVVYSDGEPSDNEL
;
A
#
# COMPACT_ATOMS: atom_id res chain seq x y z
N MET A 1 -2.14 -15.45 -18.29
CA MET A 1 -3.58 -15.79 -18.34
C MET A 1 -4.28 -14.78 -19.22
N ILE A 2 -4.59 -13.55 -18.78
CA ILE A 2 -5.19 -12.51 -19.67
C ILE A 2 -4.34 -12.30 -20.93
N ARG A 3 -3.02 -12.11 -20.76
CA ARG A 3 -2.08 -11.96 -21.87
C ARG A 3 -2.05 -13.16 -22.84
N GLN A 4 -2.24 -14.37 -22.33
CA GLN A 4 -2.24 -15.60 -23.15
C GLN A 4 -3.59 -15.82 -23.84
N HIS A 5 -4.68 -15.32 -23.26
CA HIS A 5 -5.99 -15.27 -23.92
C HIS A 5 -5.98 -14.28 -25.10
N LEU A 6 -5.35 -13.11 -24.93
CA LEU A 6 -5.24 -12.10 -25.98
C LEU A 6 -4.24 -12.50 -27.07
N ASP A 7 -3.19 -13.24 -26.72
CA ASP A 7 -2.20 -13.76 -27.65
C ASP A 7 -1.91 -15.25 -27.35
N PRO A 8 -2.59 -16.17 -28.06
CA PRO A 8 -2.43 -17.61 -27.87
C PRO A 8 -1.00 -18.12 -28.10
N THR A 9 -0.16 -17.38 -28.84
CA THR A 9 1.24 -17.77 -29.08
C THR A 9 2.09 -17.71 -27.81
N LEU A 10 1.60 -17.03 -26.76
CA LEU A 10 2.24 -16.91 -25.48
C LEU A 10 1.85 -18.01 -24.48
N ALA A 11 1.04 -18.99 -24.88
CA ALA A 11 0.67 -20.12 -24.04
C ALA A 11 1.93 -20.83 -23.49
N GLY A 12 1.96 -21.11 -22.18
CA GLY A 12 3.11 -21.73 -21.51
C GLY A 12 4.29 -20.79 -21.20
N THR A 13 4.24 -19.52 -21.61
CA THR A 13 5.25 -18.52 -21.23
C THR A 13 4.91 -17.86 -19.90
N LEU A 14 5.93 -17.45 -19.13
CA LEU A 14 5.75 -16.66 -17.92
C LEU A 14 5.14 -15.29 -18.26
N GLN A 15 4.15 -14.86 -17.45
CA GLN A 15 3.45 -13.58 -17.69
C GLN A 15 4.38 -12.38 -17.52
N HIS A 16 5.35 -12.47 -16.60
CA HIS A 16 6.37 -11.47 -16.37
C HIS A 16 7.75 -12.08 -16.64
N LYS A 17 8.66 -11.30 -17.24
CA LYS A 17 10.10 -11.61 -17.25
C LYS A 17 10.77 -10.64 -16.29
N TRP A 18 11.37 -11.17 -15.23
CA TRP A 18 12.15 -10.37 -14.30
C TRP A 18 13.33 -9.74 -15.05
N MET A 19 13.41 -8.41 -15.08
CA MET A 19 14.52 -7.71 -15.72
C MET A 19 15.63 -7.50 -14.69
N SER A 20 16.70 -8.31 -14.80
CA SER A 20 17.92 -8.12 -14.03
C SER A 20 18.74 -6.95 -14.60
N LYS A 21 19.09 -5.99 -13.74
CA LYS A 21 19.88 -4.75 -13.94
C LYS A 21 19.08 -3.46 -14.19
N HIS A 22 19.11 -2.58 -13.18
CA HIS A 22 19.01 -1.12 -13.22
C HIS A 22 17.74 -0.44 -13.75
N ASN A 23 16.72 -1.19 -14.16
CA ASN A 23 15.42 -0.62 -14.52
C ASN A 23 14.34 -1.13 -13.55
N ASN A 24 14.33 -0.62 -12.31
CA ASN A 24 13.16 -0.83 -11.45
C ASN A 24 11.93 -0.35 -12.21
N ILE A 25 10.97 -1.25 -12.41
CA ILE A 25 9.73 -0.89 -13.09
C ILE A 25 8.98 0.13 -12.22
N LYS A 26 8.26 1.07 -12.84
CA LYS A 26 7.56 2.15 -12.11
C LYS A 26 6.77 1.69 -10.87
N PRO A 27 6.08 0.52 -10.89
CA PRO A 27 5.44 -0.02 -9.69
C PRO A 27 6.43 -0.23 -8.53
N GLU A 28 7.60 -0.82 -8.77
CA GLU A 28 8.60 -1.06 -7.71
C GLU A 28 9.14 0.23 -7.11
N ILE A 29 9.35 1.27 -7.93
CA ILE A 29 9.75 2.59 -7.43
C ILE A 29 8.65 3.18 -6.55
N ALA A 30 7.39 3.08 -6.96
CA ALA A 30 6.25 3.54 -6.17
C ALA A 30 6.16 2.78 -4.84
N TRP A 31 6.27 1.45 -4.87
CA TRP A 31 6.33 0.61 -3.67
C TRP A 31 7.48 0.98 -2.73
N LYS A 32 8.67 1.25 -3.27
CA LYS A 32 9.81 1.73 -2.47
C LYS A 32 9.49 3.05 -1.77
N GLN A 33 8.94 4.03 -2.48
CA GLN A 33 8.61 5.32 -1.88
C GLN A 33 7.51 5.20 -0.81
N PHE A 34 6.50 4.37 -1.08
CA PHE A 34 5.45 4.04 -0.13
C PHE A 34 6.02 3.44 1.16
N ARG A 35 6.89 2.41 1.04
CA ARG A 35 7.55 1.77 2.19
C ARG A 35 8.47 2.71 2.98
N LEU A 36 9.09 3.69 2.33
CA LEU A 36 9.98 4.64 3.00
C LEU A 36 9.25 5.79 3.70
N ARG A 37 8.08 6.19 3.21
CA ARG A 37 7.43 7.45 3.63
C ARG A 37 6.13 7.26 4.39
N TRP A 38 5.38 6.21 4.09
CA TRP A 38 4.06 5.97 4.69
C TRP A 38 4.10 4.84 5.71
N ALA A 39 4.69 3.70 5.34
CA ALA A 39 4.71 2.50 6.19
C ALA A 39 5.36 2.68 7.58
N PRO A 40 6.48 3.43 7.75
CA PRO A 40 7.20 3.46 9.03
C PRO A 40 6.36 4.00 10.20
N GLY A 41 5.39 4.88 9.94
CA GLY A 41 4.49 5.39 10.97
C GLY A 41 3.61 4.29 11.57
N PHE A 42 3.05 3.43 10.71
CA PHE A 42 2.19 2.32 11.14
C PHE A 42 2.99 1.12 11.65
N GLU A 43 4.16 0.83 11.04
CA GLU A 43 5.11 -0.16 11.57
C GLU A 43 5.50 0.24 13.01
N GLY A 44 5.86 1.51 13.24
CA GLY A 44 6.16 2.03 14.58
C GLY A 44 4.97 1.97 15.55
N LEU A 45 3.74 2.25 15.08
CA LEU A 45 2.53 2.10 15.88
C LEU A 45 2.35 0.65 16.35
N PHE A 46 2.55 -0.33 15.47
CA PHE A 46 2.36 -1.74 15.83
C PHE A 46 3.52 -2.30 16.65
N ASP A 47 4.75 -1.90 16.36
CA ASP A 47 5.93 -2.24 17.15
C ASP A 47 5.79 -1.77 18.60
N LEU A 48 5.14 -0.62 18.84
CA LEU A 48 4.85 -0.14 20.18
C LEU A 48 4.05 -1.16 20.99
N GLY A 49 3.03 -1.81 20.40
CA GLY A 49 2.23 -2.81 21.11
C GLY A 49 2.99 -4.09 21.43
N LEU A 50 3.90 -4.51 20.54
CA LEU A 50 4.78 -5.65 20.78
C LEU A 50 5.78 -5.34 21.91
N GLN A 51 6.41 -4.16 21.86
CA GLN A 51 7.38 -3.72 22.87
C GLN A 51 6.76 -3.60 24.27
N ASN A 52 5.51 -3.14 24.35
CA ASN A 52 4.77 -3.02 25.61
C ASN A 52 4.04 -4.32 26.00
N GLN A 53 4.17 -5.40 25.23
CA GLN A 53 3.51 -6.69 25.48
C GLN A 53 1.98 -6.58 25.55
N TRP A 54 1.41 -5.64 24.80
CA TRP A 54 -0.05 -5.48 24.64
C TRP A 54 -0.64 -6.49 23.67
N TYR A 55 0.18 -6.97 22.74
CA TYR A 55 -0.19 -7.91 21.70
C TYR A 55 0.81 -9.06 21.63
N ASP A 56 0.29 -10.28 21.63
CA ASP A 56 1.00 -11.53 21.40
C ASP A 56 0.42 -12.22 20.16
N PRO A 57 1.19 -12.35 19.06
CA PRO A 57 0.73 -12.99 17.83
C PRO A 57 0.49 -14.49 17.96
N ILE A 58 1.01 -15.14 19.02
CA ILE A 58 0.79 -16.56 19.31
C ILE A 58 -0.62 -16.76 19.92
N ASN A 59 -1.10 -15.78 20.69
CA ASN A 59 -2.42 -15.85 21.28
C ASN A 59 -3.51 -15.61 20.20
N ILE A 60 -4.31 -16.64 19.92
CA ILE A 60 -5.33 -16.61 18.85
C ILE A 60 -6.42 -15.56 19.12
N LEU A 61 -6.85 -15.39 20.37
CA LEU A 61 -7.83 -14.36 20.73
C LEU A 61 -7.27 -12.98 20.39
N GLN A 62 -6.07 -12.67 20.89
CA GLN A 62 -5.40 -11.40 20.63
C GLN A 62 -5.19 -11.15 19.14
N LYS A 63 -4.79 -12.19 18.39
CA LYS A 63 -4.61 -12.16 16.94
C LYS A 63 -5.90 -11.87 16.20
N PHE A 64 -7.01 -12.51 16.56
CA PHE A 64 -8.29 -12.26 15.91
C PHE A 64 -8.85 -10.89 16.23
N VAL A 65 -8.76 -10.43 17.49
CA VAL A 65 -9.11 -9.04 17.85
C VAL A 65 -8.25 -8.06 17.04
N PHE A 66 -6.95 -8.32 16.92
CA PHE A 66 -6.03 -7.45 16.19
C PHE A 66 -6.36 -7.43 14.70
N HIS A 67 -6.53 -8.57 14.03
CA HIS A 67 -6.90 -8.63 12.61
C HIS A 67 -8.21 -7.90 12.33
N TRP A 68 -9.23 -8.13 13.16
CA TRP A 68 -10.54 -7.53 12.99
C TRP A 68 -10.51 -6.00 13.12
N LEU A 69 -9.65 -5.47 13.99
CA LEU A 69 -9.53 -4.03 14.21
C LEU A 69 -8.52 -3.35 13.26
N ALA A 70 -7.33 -3.93 13.12
CA ALA A 70 -6.19 -3.35 12.43
C ALA A 70 -6.33 -3.37 10.91
N ILE A 71 -6.88 -4.44 10.33
CA ILE A 71 -6.97 -4.55 8.86
C ILE A 71 -7.92 -3.49 8.29
N PRO A 72 -9.15 -3.29 8.79
CA PRO A 72 -10.03 -2.22 8.31
C PRO A 72 -9.46 -0.83 8.59
N PHE A 73 -8.79 -0.65 9.74
CA PHE A 73 -8.11 0.60 10.07
C PHE A 73 -7.03 0.93 9.02
N ILE A 74 -6.11 0.01 8.75
CA ILE A 74 -5.05 0.18 7.76
C ILE A 74 -5.62 0.36 6.36
N GLN A 75 -6.65 -0.39 5.98
CA GLN A 75 -7.31 -0.23 4.68
C GLN A 75 -7.84 1.20 4.50
N ARG A 76 -8.50 1.77 5.51
CA ARG A 76 -8.99 3.15 5.46
C ARG A 76 -7.85 4.17 5.31
N GLU A 77 -6.75 3.98 6.01
CA GLU A 77 -5.58 4.86 5.90
C GLU A 77 -4.88 4.73 4.54
N LEU A 78 -4.88 3.52 3.95
CA LEU A 78 -4.43 3.28 2.57
C LEU A 78 -5.33 3.97 1.55
N ASP A 79 -6.65 3.89 1.72
CA ASP A 79 -7.61 4.56 0.84
C ASP A 79 -7.40 6.09 0.88
N ALA A 80 -7.22 6.66 2.08
CA ALA A 80 -6.88 8.07 2.24
C ALA A 80 -5.53 8.44 1.59
N TYR A 81 -4.52 7.55 1.68
CA TYR A 81 -3.25 7.72 0.99
C TYR A 81 -3.43 7.73 -0.53
N VAL A 82 -4.21 6.80 -1.09
CA VAL A 82 -4.49 6.72 -2.54
C VAL A 82 -5.11 8.01 -3.03
N VAL A 83 -6.16 8.50 -2.34
CA VAL A 83 -6.80 9.78 -2.66
C VAL A 83 -5.78 10.92 -2.64
N ARG A 84 -4.99 11.06 -1.57
CA ARG A 84 -3.98 12.13 -1.47
C ARG A 84 -2.92 12.02 -2.56
N HIS A 85 -2.47 10.80 -2.85
CA HIS A 85 -1.42 10.54 -3.82
C HIS A 85 -1.87 10.90 -5.24
N ASN A 86 -3.12 10.59 -5.59
CA ASN A 86 -3.66 10.79 -6.94
C ASN A 86 -4.26 12.19 -7.17
N THR A 87 -4.63 12.90 -6.11
CA THR A 87 -5.11 14.29 -6.18
C THR A 87 -3.99 15.34 -6.09
N SER A 88 -2.78 14.94 -5.68
CA SER A 88 -1.63 15.83 -5.59
C SER A 88 -0.89 15.98 -6.91
N ALA A 89 -0.66 17.22 -7.35
CA ALA A 89 0.13 17.53 -8.54
C ALA A 89 1.58 17.05 -8.38
N LYS A 90 2.08 16.27 -9.35
CA LYS A 90 3.49 15.83 -9.34
C LYS A 90 4.39 16.91 -9.93
N ARG A 91 5.63 16.98 -9.46
CA ARG A 91 6.65 17.87 -10.03
C ARG A 91 6.84 17.52 -11.51
N ALA A 92 6.65 18.51 -12.38
CA ALA A 92 6.87 18.35 -13.80
C ALA A 92 8.34 17.98 -14.09
N ASN A 93 8.54 16.98 -14.96
CA ASN A 93 9.85 16.58 -15.44
C ASN A 93 9.93 16.78 -16.95
N LYS A 94 10.65 17.83 -17.38
CA LYS A 94 10.77 18.21 -18.80
C LYS A 94 11.43 17.13 -19.69
N ARG A 95 12.02 16.08 -19.09
CA ARG A 95 12.66 14.98 -19.81
C ARG A 95 11.72 13.81 -20.09
N THR A 96 10.48 13.83 -19.60
CA THR A 96 9.50 12.76 -19.87
C THR A 96 8.42 13.23 -20.82
N ILE A 97 8.01 12.34 -21.73
CA ILE A 97 6.86 12.53 -22.63
C ILE A 97 5.52 12.32 -21.93
N LEU A 98 5.53 11.94 -20.65
CA LEU A 98 4.30 11.68 -19.89
C LEU A 98 3.62 12.99 -19.49
N PRO A 99 2.28 13.00 -19.45
CA PRO A 99 1.51 14.17 -19.06
C PRO A 99 1.89 14.66 -17.65
N HIS A 100 1.85 15.99 -17.47
CA HIS A 100 2.18 16.66 -16.20
C HIS A 100 0.92 17.24 -15.58
N GLY A 101 0.74 17.04 -14.28
CA GLY A 101 -0.45 17.53 -13.57
C GLY A 101 -0.86 16.61 -12.44
N ILE A 102 -2.12 16.74 -12.04
CA ILE A 102 -2.76 15.90 -11.03
C ILE A 102 -3.18 14.58 -11.71
N PRO A 103 -2.72 13.41 -11.22
CA PRO A 103 -3.05 12.12 -11.81
C PRO A 103 -4.54 11.90 -12.08
N ASP A 104 -5.42 12.21 -11.13
CA ASP A 104 -6.87 12.04 -11.31
C ASP A 104 -7.43 12.91 -12.45
N ILE A 105 -6.95 14.16 -12.58
CA ILE A 105 -7.38 15.07 -13.66
C ILE A 105 -6.86 14.59 -15.02
N ILE A 106 -5.62 14.09 -15.07
CA ILE A 106 -5.04 13.52 -16.28
C ILE A 106 -5.81 12.26 -16.71
N PHE A 107 -6.20 11.43 -15.73
CA PHE A 107 -6.94 10.21 -15.98
C PHE A 107 -8.34 10.49 -16.53
N GLU A 108 -9.04 11.48 -15.96
CA GLU A 108 -10.40 11.85 -16.36
C GLU A 108 -10.44 12.65 -17.68
N TYR A 109 -9.45 13.52 -17.91
CA TYR A 109 -9.40 14.43 -19.07
C TYR A 109 -8.08 14.31 -19.85
N PRO A 110 -7.71 13.12 -20.38
CA PRO A 110 -6.43 12.90 -21.03
C PRO A 110 -6.20 13.80 -22.26
N GLU A 111 -7.27 14.20 -22.95
CA GLU A 111 -7.25 15.09 -24.12
C GLU A 111 -6.67 16.48 -23.80
N ARG A 112 -6.78 16.94 -22.55
CA ARG A 112 -6.23 18.23 -22.10
C ARG A 112 -4.72 18.21 -21.93
N PHE A 113 -4.11 17.03 -21.90
CA PHE A 113 -2.68 16.85 -21.62
C PHE A 113 -1.91 16.25 -22.80
N ALA A 114 -2.52 16.20 -23.99
CA ALA A 114 -1.95 15.56 -25.18
C ALA A 114 -1.44 14.13 -24.90
N ALA A 115 -2.15 13.39 -24.03
CA ALA A 115 -1.77 12.04 -23.64
C ALA A 115 -2.05 11.04 -24.78
N GLU A 116 -1.17 10.05 -24.94
CA GLU A 116 -1.37 8.92 -25.85
C GLU A 116 -2.10 7.77 -25.16
N ASP A 117 -3.01 7.11 -25.88
CA ASP A 117 -3.72 5.93 -25.36
C ASP A 117 -2.90 4.65 -25.58
N PHE A 118 -2.40 4.08 -24.48
CA PHE A 118 -1.67 2.81 -24.46
C PHE A 118 -2.51 1.64 -23.92
N LYS A 119 -3.84 1.80 -23.82
CA LYS A 119 -4.71 0.74 -23.29
C LYS A 119 -4.67 -0.49 -24.18
N ILE A 120 -4.61 -1.66 -23.54
CA ILE A 120 -4.86 -2.93 -24.19
C ILE A 120 -6.32 -3.28 -23.88
N PRO A 121 -7.23 -3.27 -24.87
CA PRO A 121 -8.62 -3.62 -24.62
C PRO A 121 -8.69 -5.09 -24.22
N VAL A 122 -9.22 -5.35 -23.03
CA VAL A 122 -9.52 -6.70 -22.54
C VAL A 122 -11.04 -6.84 -22.54
N GLN A 123 -11.55 -7.96 -23.07
CA GLN A 123 -12.97 -8.22 -23.05
C GLN A 123 -13.43 -8.53 -21.61
N GLU A 124 -14.57 -7.97 -21.19
CA GLU A 124 -15.06 -8.06 -19.81
C GLU A 124 -15.37 -9.50 -19.40
N ASP A 125 -15.84 -10.33 -20.33
CA ASP A 125 -16.11 -11.75 -20.13
C ASP A 125 -14.84 -12.53 -19.72
N ILE A 126 -13.67 -12.15 -20.25
CA ILE A 126 -12.38 -12.73 -19.87
C ILE A 126 -12.03 -12.33 -18.42
N LEU A 127 -12.27 -11.08 -18.04
CA LEU A 127 -12.01 -10.60 -16.69
C LEU A 127 -12.91 -11.32 -15.67
N GLN A 128 -14.21 -11.37 -15.95
CA GLN A 128 -15.19 -12.05 -15.11
C GLN A 128 -14.86 -13.54 -14.94
N ALA A 129 -14.55 -14.24 -16.05
CA ALA A 129 -14.21 -15.66 -15.98
C ALA A 129 -12.95 -15.94 -15.14
N ILE A 130 -11.99 -15.00 -15.11
CA ILE A 130 -10.79 -15.11 -14.29
C ILE A 130 -11.08 -14.79 -12.82
N GLU A 131 -11.88 -13.76 -12.56
CA GLU A 131 -12.31 -13.39 -11.20
C GLU A 131 -13.08 -14.55 -10.56
N GLU A 132 -14.10 -15.08 -11.23
CA GLU A 132 -14.87 -16.25 -10.76
C GLU A 132 -13.98 -17.47 -10.49
N ARG A 133 -12.93 -17.65 -11.28
CA ARG A 133 -12.05 -18.82 -11.17
C ARG A 133 -11.03 -18.70 -10.02
N TRP A 134 -10.50 -17.51 -9.76
CA TRP A 134 -9.32 -17.33 -8.91
C TRP A 134 -9.53 -16.43 -7.70
N ALA A 135 -10.49 -15.52 -7.76
CA ALA A 135 -10.80 -14.59 -6.69
C ALA A 135 -12.33 -14.47 -6.52
N PRO A 136 -13.05 -15.58 -6.33
CA PRO A 136 -14.50 -15.51 -6.17
C PRO A 136 -14.82 -14.69 -4.90
N PRO A 137 -15.89 -13.87 -4.91
CA PRO A 137 -16.14 -12.90 -3.85
C PRO A 137 -16.42 -13.54 -2.48
N ASP A 138 -16.82 -14.81 -2.45
CA ASP A 138 -17.07 -15.61 -1.26
C ASP A 138 -15.84 -16.39 -0.76
N HIS A 139 -14.67 -16.20 -1.40
CA HIS A 139 -13.45 -16.92 -1.06
C HIS A 139 -13.05 -16.65 0.41
N PRO A 140 -12.76 -17.71 1.21
CA PRO A 140 -12.42 -17.57 2.63
C PRO A 140 -11.23 -16.64 2.92
N VAL A 141 -10.33 -16.43 1.95
CA VAL A 141 -9.18 -15.50 2.07
C VAL A 141 -9.59 -14.06 2.37
N PHE A 142 -10.81 -13.66 1.99
CA PHE A 142 -11.33 -12.31 2.23
C PHE A 142 -11.95 -12.15 3.63
N ARG A 143 -12.02 -13.24 4.41
CA ARG A 143 -12.52 -13.20 5.79
C ARG A 143 -11.38 -12.84 6.73
N LEU A 144 -11.50 -11.68 7.39
CA LEU A 144 -10.49 -11.19 8.34
C LEU A 144 -10.35 -12.12 9.56
N VAL A 145 -11.50 -12.64 10.01
CA VAL A 145 -11.65 -13.58 11.13
C VAL A 145 -12.78 -14.56 10.80
N PRO A 146 -12.86 -15.73 11.48
CA PRO A 146 -13.97 -16.66 11.28
C PRO A 146 -15.33 -16.02 11.57
N PRO A 147 -16.41 -16.40 10.85
CA PRO A 147 -17.74 -15.78 11.00
C PRO A 147 -18.28 -15.81 12.43
N THR A 148 -18.08 -16.90 13.17
CA THR A 148 -18.49 -17.03 14.58
C THR A 148 -17.80 -15.97 15.44
N PHE A 149 -16.49 -15.80 15.27
CA PHE A 149 -15.73 -14.77 15.97
C PHE A 149 -16.14 -13.35 15.54
N GLN A 150 -16.44 -13.15 14.25
CA GLN A 150 -16.90 -11.85 13.74
C GLN A 150 -18.18 -11.39 14.44
N VAL A 151 -19.17 -12.27 14.59
CA VAL A 151 -20.42 -11.94 15.27
C VAL A 151 -20.15 -11.59 16.74
N TYR A 152 -19.33 -12.39 17.41
CA TYR A 152 -18.93 -12.18 18.80
C TYR A 152 -18.23 -10.83 19.03
N ILE A 153 -17.16 -10.56 18.28
CA ILE A 153 -16.38 -9.34 18.49
C ILE A 153 -17.17 -8.09 18.09
N GLN A 154 -18.04 -8.20 17.08
CA GLN A 154 -18.91 -7.12 16.66
C GLN A 154 -19.92 -6.72 17.74
N SER A 155 -20.48 -7.68 18.50
CA SER A 155 -21.38 -7.36 19.62
C SER A 155 -20.65 -6.68 20.77
N LEU A 156 -19.43 -7.10 21.08
CA LEU A 156 -18.62 -6.44 22.11
C LEU A 156 -18.20 -5.03 21.69
N TYR A 157 -17.83 -4.85 20.42
CA TYR A 157 -17.51 -3.53 19.88
C TYR A 157 -18.72 -2.57 19.92
N GLN A 158 -19.93 -3.10 19.77
CA GLN A 158 -21.17 -2.35 19.96
C GLN A 158 -21.39 -1.94 21.42
N GLU A 159 -21.10 -2.83 22.36
CA GLU A 159 -21.23 -2.59 23.81
C GLU A 159 -20.32 -1.46 24.29
N ILE A 160 -19.09 -1.36 23.78
CA ILE A 160 -18.16 -0.26 24.09
C ILE A 160 -18.47 1.04 23.34
N GLY A 161 -19.59 1.11 22.62
CA GLY A 161 -20.05 2.32 21.93
C GLY A 161 -19.41 2.58 20.57
N GLN A 162 -18.81 1.56 19.94
CA GLN A 162 -18.19 1.65 18.61
C GLN A 162 -17.19 2.81 18.46
N PRO A 163 -16.17 2.90 19.33
CA PRO A 163 -15.26 4.03 19.33
C PRO A 163 -14.49 4.13 18.01
N VAL A 164 -14.39 5.34 17.44
CA VAL A 164 -13.67 5.56 16.18
C VAL A 164 -12.19 5.22 16.37
N VAL A 165 -11.71 4.26 15.58
CA VAL A 165 -10.30 3.84 15.56
C VAL A 165 -9.51 4.87 14.75
N GLN A 166 -8.54 5.53 15.38
CA GLN A 166 -7.60 6.48 14.78
C GLN A 166 -6.17 6.06 15.14
N PHE A 167 -5.16 6.72 14.57
CA PHE A 167 -3.77 6.40 14.84
C PHE A 167 -3.43 6.47 16.33
N GLU A 168 -3.91 7.53 17.00
CA GLU A 168 -3.65 7.79 18.43
C GLU A 168 -4.49 6.91 19.35
N THR A 169 -5.70 6.52 18.92
CA THR A 169 -6.65 5.75 19.75
C THR A 169 -6.60 4.25 19.50
N PHE A 170 -5.80 3.79 18.53
CA PHE A 170 -5.79 2.40 18.08
C PHE A 170 -5.61 1.42 19.24
N TRP A 171 -4.57 1.63 20.05
CA TRP A 171 -4.24 0.74 21.16
C TRP A 171 -5.25 0.83 22.30
N ASP A 172 -5.80 2.01 22.60
CA ASP A 172 -6.83 2.17 23.62
C ASP A 172 -8.09 1.36 23.28
N VAL A 173 -8.52 1.45 22.02
CA VAL A 173 -9.67 0.67 21.52
C VAL A 173 -9.35 -0.82 21.52
N TYR A 174 -8.18 -1.21 21.03
CA TYR A 174 -7.73 -2.60 21.02
C TYR A 174 -7.73 -3.22 22.42
N LEU A 175 -7.08 -2.56 23.39
CA LEU A 175 -6.91 -3.04 24.75
C LEU A 175 -8.26 -3.15 25.46
N HIS A 176 -9.14 -2.17 25.29
CA HIS A 176 -10.49 -2.20 25.86
C HIS A 176 -11.33 -3.34 25.28
N LEU A 177 -11.32 -3.49 23.95
CA LEU A 177 -12.06 -4.54 23.26
C LEU A 177 -11.53 -5.93 23.62
N HIS A 178 -10.21 -6.10 23.68
CA HIS A 178 -9.58 -7.35 24.11
C HIS A 178 -9.91 -7.68 25.56
N ALA A 179 -9.86 -6.70 26.47
CA ALA A 179 -10.16 -6.92 27.89
C ALA A 179 -11.59 -7.43 28.11
N ILE A 180 -12.57 -6.87 27.40
CA ILE A 180 -13.96 -7.34 27.46
C ILE A 180 -14.08 -8.71 26.81
N ALA A 181 -13.48 -8.91 25.63
CA ALA A 181 -13.50 -10.20 24.95
C ALA A 181 -12.89 -11.34 25.79
N GLN A 182 -11.87 -11.05 26.59
CA GLN A 182 -11.29 -12.01 27.53
C GLN A 182 -12.23 -12.31 28.72
N GLN A 183 -12.97 -11.30 29.21
CA GLN A 183 -13.89 -11.45 30.35
C GLN A 183 -15.19 -12.17 29.96
N SER A 184 -15.67 -11.98 28.74
CA SER A 184 -16.90 -12.60 28.26
C SER A 184 -16.69 -13.98 27.64
N LEU A 185 -15.44 -14.44 27.48
CA LEU A 185 -15.15 -15.67 26.73
C LEU A 185 -15.86 -16.91 27.29
N ASP A 186 -15.93 -17.04 28.62
CA ASP A 186 -16.61 -18.16 29.30
C ASP A 186 -18.13 -18.22 29.03
N LEU A 187 -18.73 -17.11 28.60
CA LEU A 187 -20.14 -17.03 28.24
C LEU A 187 -20.40 -17.48 26.79
N HIS A 188 -19.34 -17.69 26.00
CA HIS A 188 -19.39 -18.02 24.58
C HIS A 188 -18.57 -19.29 24.28
N PRO A 189 -19.09 -20.48 24.66
CA PRO A 189 -18.37 -21.74 24.50
C PRO A 189 -18.10 -22.11 23.03
N ASP A 190 -18.93 -21.62 22.11
CA ASP A 190 -18.74 -21.76 20.67
C ASP A 190 -17.51 -20.99 20.17
N VAL A 191 -17.27 -19.79 20.71
CA VAL A 191 -16.07 -19.00 20.42
C VAL A 191 -14.84 -19.64 21.07
N GLN A 192 -14.95 -20.13 22.30
CA GLN A 192 -13.85 -20.82 22.96
C GLN A 192 -13.39 -22.06 22.18
N SER A 193 -14.33 -22.93 21.79
CA SER A 193 -14.03 -24.10 20.95
C SER A 193 -13.36 -23.72 19.63
N LEU A 194 -13.81 -22.63 18.99
CA LEU A 194 -13.19 -22.11 17.78
C LEU A 194 -11.72 -21.69 18.03
N LEU A 195 -11.44 -20.99 19.12
CA LEU A 195 -10.09 -20.54 19.44
C LEU A 195 -9.14 -21.72 19.70
N ASP A 196 -9.63 -22.75 20.39
CA ASP A 196 -8.89 -23.99 20.66
C ASP A 196 -8.56 -24.73 19.35
N ASP A 197 -9.56 -24.90 18.46
CA ASP A 197 -9.36 -25.52 17.14
C ASP A 197 -8.29 -24.81 16.30
N TYR A 198 -8.21 -23.47 16.40
CA TYR A 198 -7.22 -22.67 15.68
C TYR A 198 -5.85 -22.64 16.35
N GLY A 199 -5.78 -22.84 17.67
CA GLY A 199 -4.52 -22.96 18.41
C GLY A 199 -3.75 -24.24 18.06
N GLU A 200 -4.44 -25.26 17.56
CA GLU A 200 -3.85 -26.52 17.11
C GLU A 200 -3.36 -26.50 15.65
N LEU A 201 -3.66 -25.45 14.88
CA LEU A 201 -3.20 -25.34 13.49
C LEU A 201 -1.73 -24.89 13.43
N PRO A 202 -0.89 -25.52 12.59
CA PRO A 202 0.51 -25.12 12.44
C PRO A 202 0.63 -23.66 11.97
N GLU A 203 1.68 -22.97 12.41
CA GLU A 203 1.96 -21.59 12.06
C GLU A 203 1.86 -21.37 10.54
N ALA A 204 1.25 -20.25 10.14
CA ALA A 204 1.09 -19.87 8.75
C ALA A 204 2.45 -19.90 8.02
N GLY A 205 2.57 -20.82 7.07
CA GLY A 205 3.83 -21.14 6.40
C GLY A 205 3.90 -22.59 5.93
N GLU A 206 3.12 -23.49 6.52
CA GLU A 206 2.95 -24.84 6.00
C GLU A 206 1.97 -24.88 4.82
N ASN A 207 2.35 -25.68 3.83
CA ASN A 207 1.71 -25.86 2.53
C ASN A 207 0.17 -25.95 2.64
N GLN A 208 -0.54 -24.88 2.26
CA GLN A 208 -2.01 -24.77 2.31
C GLN A 208 -2.75 -25.73 1.34
N GLY A 209 -2.09 -26.80 0.88
CA GLY A 209 -2.65 -27.74 -0.08
C GLY A 209 -2.93 -27.11 -1.45
N ILE A 210 -2.47 -25.88 -1.70
CA ILE A 210 -2.52 -25.27 -3.03
C ILE A 210 -1.46 -26.00 -3.86
N PRO A 211 -1.84 -26.83 -4.84
CA PRO A 211 -0.86 -27.54 -5.64
C PRO A 211 0.03 -26.52 -6.34
N LEU A 212 1.33 -26.59 -6.06
CA LEU A 212 2.34 -25.91 -6.87
C LEU A 212 2.08 -26.29 -8.32
N MET A 213 1.93 -25.29 -9.20
CA MET A 213 1.89 -25.57 -10.64
C MET A 213 3.11 -26.43 -11.00
N ALA A 214 2.95 -27.39 -11.92
CA ALA A 214 3.92 -28.47 -12.20
C ALA A 214 5.36 -28.03 -12.56
N HIS A 215 5.61 -26.71 -12.66
CA HIS A 215 6.90 -26.10 -13.02
C HIS A 215 7.37 -25.05 -12.00
N ASN A 216 6.68 -24.90 -10.88
CA ASN A 216 7.08 -24.00 -9.81
C ASN A 216 7.87 -24.79 -8.76
N HIS A 217 9.10 -24.34 -8.50
CA HIS A 217 9.90 -24.82 -7.37
C HIS A 217 9.57 -24.00 -6.13
N VAL A 218 9.68 -24.62 -4.95
CA VAL A 218 9.67 -23.89 -3.68
C VAL A 218 10.82 -22.89 -3.72
N ALA A 219 10.52 -21.61 -3.54
CA ALA A 219 11.54 -20.58 -3.48
C ALA A 219 12.31 -20.74 -2.17
N ASP A 220 13.57 -21.19 -2.26
CA ASP A 220 14.50 -21.18 -1.14
C ASP A 220 15.03 -19.75 -0.98
N PHE A 221 14.43 -19.02 -0.04
CA PHE A 221 14.82 -17.66 0.26
C PHE A 221 16.09 -17.58 1.14
N GLY A 222 16.73 -18.71 1.50
CA GLY A 222 17.91 -18.73 2.35
C GLY A 222 17.70 -18.12 3.75
N VAL A 223 18.79 -17.88 4.47
CA VAL A 223 18.74 -17.34 5.84
C VAL A 223 18.40 -15.84 5.78
N ASN A 224 17.35 -15.42 6.51
CA ASN A 224 16.83 -14.03 6.53
C ASN A 224 16.31 -13.50 5.19
N GLY A 225 15.80 -14.37 4.31
CA GLY A 225 15.25 -13.93 3.02
C GLY A 225 16.31 -13.60 1.96
N ILE A 226 17.58 -13.89 2.25
CA ILE A 226 18.70 -13.75 1.31
C ILE A 226 19.00 -15.13 0.71
N PRO A 227 18.73 -15.36 -0.59
CA PRO A 227 19.01 -16.63 -1.22
C PRO A 227 20.52 -16.96 -1.12
N PRO A 228 20.90 -18.23 -0.88
CA PRO A 228 22.30 -18.62 -0.82
C PRO A 228 23.00 -18.21 -2.12
N ALA A 229 24.11 -17.49 -2.00
CA ALA A 229 24.83 -16.90 -3.12
C ALA A 229 25.00 -17.90 -4.26
N ALA A 230 24.27 -17.70 -5.36
CA ALA A 230 24.54 -18.37 -6.61
C ALA A 230 25.96 -17.96 -7.01
N VAL A 231 26.88 -18.92 -6.99
CA VAL A 231 28.25 -18.78 -7.48
C VAL A 231 28.17 -18.42 -8.97
N PHE A 232 28.19 -17.12 -9.25
CA PHE A 232 28.49 -16.61 -10.59
C PHE A 232 30.01 -16.50 -10.67
N GLU A 233 30.63 -17.42 -11.42
CA GLU A 233 32.04 -17.37 -11.76
C GLU A 233 32.46 -15.96 -12.20
N GLU A 234 33.53 -15.48 -11.59
CA GLU A 234 34.16 -14.19 -11.86
C GLU A 234 34.53 -14.04 -13.34
N ARG A 235 33.93 -13.05 -14.00
CA ARG A 235 34.55 -12.38 -15.16
C ARG A 235 34.58 -10.88 -14.91
N PHE A 236 35.45 -10.49 -13.97
CA PHE A 236 35.88 -9.10 -13.80
C PHE A 236 37.18 -8.88 -14.55
N GLU A 237 37.09 -8.59 -15.86
CA GLU A 237 38.11 -7.73 -16.47
C GLU A 237 37.79 -6.30 -16.07
N ARG A 238 38.61 -5.76 -15.17
CA ARG A 238 38.58 -4.36 -14.74
C ARG A 238 38.83 -3.47 -15.95
N LEU A 239 37.82 -2.74 -16.40
CA LEU A 239 38.04 -1.54 -17.21
C LEU A 239 38.43 -0.38 -16.27
N PRO A 240 39.42 0.45 -16.65
CA PRO A 240 39.97 1.47 -15.76
C PRO A 240 38.94 2.56 -15.45
N VAL A 241 38.96 2.96 -14.18
CA VAL A 241 38.23 4.11 -13.64
C VAL A 241 38.81 5.38 -14.25
N ASN A 242 38.04 6.05 -15.11
CA ASN A 242 38.22 7.48 -15.33
C ASN A 242 37.35 8.21 -14.32
N SER A 243 38.01 8.80 -13.34
CA SER A 243 37.46 9.83 -12.47
C SER A 243 37.05 11.04 -13.28
N GLU A 244 35.82 11.50 -13.12
CA GLU A 244 35.43 12.91 -13.09
C GLU A 244 33.90 13.02 -13.02
N HIS A 245 33.37 13.33 -11.83
CA HIS A 245 32.25 14.24 -11.52
C HIS A 245 31.68 13.87 -10.14
N ASN A 246 32.28 14.48 -9.12
CA ASN A 246 31.68 14.63 -7.80
C ASN A 246 30.69 15.79 -7.87
N ASP A 247 29.39 15.52 -7.78
CA ASP A 247 28.40 16.48 -7.34
C ASP A 247 27.58 15.82 -6.23
N PHE A 248 28.13 15.88 -5.02
CA PHE A 248 27.48 15.45 -3.78
C PHE A 248 27.76 16.49 -2.69
N GLU A 249 27.39 17.74 -2.94
CA GLU A 249 27.25 18.76 -1.89
C GLU A 249 26.03 19.63 -2.20
N ASP A 250 24.88 19.31 -1.61
CA ASP A 250 23.80 20.28 -1.39
C ASP A 250 22.84 19.77 -0.29
N GLY A 251 23.41 19.38 0.85
CA GLY A 251 22.69 18.83 2.00
C GLY A 251 22.84 19.61 3.31
N LEU A 252 23.55 20.73 3.32
CA LEU A 252 23.85 21.50 4.55
C LEU A 252 23.76 23.00 4.29
N ARG A 253 22.55 23.52 4.06
CA ARG A 253 22.29 24.97 4.06
C ARG A 253 20.84 25.38 4.36
N ALA A 254 20.15 24.61 5.21
CA ALA A 254 18.76 24.91 5.61
C ALA A 254 18.59 25.35 7.08
N GLU A 255 19.67 25.42 7.89
CA GLU A 255 19.55 25.74 9.33
C GLU A 255 20.15 27.10 9.75
N GLN A 256 20.38 28.04 8.82
CA GLN A 256 20.91 29.38 9.16
C GLN A 256 20.08 30.56 8.61
N VAL A 257 18.80 30.37 8.27
CA VAL A 257 17.92 31.47 7.82
C VAL A 257 16.68 31.64 8.71
N ILE A 258 16.64 31.00 9.88
CA ILE A 258 15.60 31.24 10.89
C ILE A 258 16.22 31.97 12.09
N GLU A 259 16.71 33.18 11.88
CA GLU A 259 16.99 34.12 12.97
C GLU A 259 17.08 35.56 12.45
N GLN A 260 16.07 36.01 11.70
CA GLN A 260 15.96 37.44 11.34
C GLN A 260 14.59 37.81 10.73
N LEU A 261 13.48 37.46 11.38
CA LEU A 261 12.16 38.06 11.10
C LEU A 261 11.30 38.06 12.36
N ASP A 262 11.71 38.84 13.36
CA ASP A 262 10.82 39.37 14.40
C ASP A 262 10.89 40.90 14.29
N GLU A 263 9.91 41.50 13.63
CA GLU A 263 9.32 42.81 13.94
C GLU A 263 8.30 43.21 12.85
N VAL A 264 7.17 43.83 13.29
CA VAL A 264 6.10 44.54 12.53
C VAL A 264 4.95 43.64 12.00
N ASP A 265 3.64 43.83 12.21
CA ASP A 265 2.73 44.79 12.91
C ASP A 265 1.34 44.08 13.03
N PRO A 266 0.65 44.06 14.18
CA PRO A 266 -0.53 43.22 14.41
C PRO A 266 -1.89 43.70 13.85
N ASP A 267 -1.98 44.76 13.02
CA ASP A 267 -3.29 45.30 12.61
C ASP A 267 -3.53 45.42 11.08
N ALA A 268 -3.38 44.32 10.34
CA ALA A 268 -3.79 44.25 8.93
C ALA A 268 -4.85 43.15 8.71
N THR A 269 -6.12 43.53 8.85
CA THR A 269 -7.27 42.74 8.38
C THR A 269 -7.32 42.74 6.85
N ALA A 270 -7.20 41.56 6.21
CA ALA A 270 -7.38 41.41 4.77
C ALA A 270 -8.26 40.19 4.44
N GLN A 271 -9.44 40.48 3.89
CA GLN A 271 -10.38 39.51 3.35
C GLN A 271 -9.88 38.89 2.03
N PRO A 272 -10.31 37.68 1.66
CA PRO A 272 -9.88 37.01 0.43
C PRO A 272 -10.48 37.65 -0.83
N ARG A 273 -9.62 38.05 -1.77
CA ARG A 273 -9.98 38.55 -3.10
C ARG A 273 -10.34 37.39 -4.03
N LEU A 274 -11.60 37.34 -4.47
CA LEU A 274 -12.07 36.54 -5.59
C LEU A 274 -11.47 37.08 -6.90
N VAL A 275 -10.80 36.25 -7.68
CA VAL A 275 -10.36 36.61 -9.04
C VAL A 275 -11.39 36.08 -10.04
N VAL A 276 -12.12 36.99 -10.68
CA VAL A 276 -13.03 36.71 -11.79
C VAL A 276 -12.24 36.87 -13.08
N TYR A 277 -12.26 35.85 -13.95
CA TYR A 277 -11.72 35.95 -15.31
C TYR A 277 -12.78 36.56 -16.22
N SER A 278 -12.41 37.61 -16.96
CA SER A 278 -13.23 38.20 -18.03
C SER A 278 -12.75 37.67 -19.38
N ASP A 279 -13.66 37.05 -20.13
CA ASP A 279 -13.47 36.63 -21.51
C ASP A 279 -13.23 37.84 -22.43
N GLY A 280 -12.14 37.83 -23.17
CA GLY A 280 -11.85 38.80 -24.23
C GLY A 280 -12.22 38.24 -25.59
N GLU A 281 -13.23 38.84 -26.23
CA GLU A 281 -13.51 38.67 -27.67
C GLU A 281 -12.39 39.32 -28.52
N PRO A 282 -12.15 38.80 -29.75
CA PRO A 282 -11.12 39.33 -30.64
C PRO A 282 -11.63 40.57 -31.40
N SER A 283 -10.80 41.62 -31.46
CA SER A 283 -11.06 42.79 -32.29
C SER A 283 -10.63 42.56 -33.74
N ASP A 284 -11.59 42.68 -34.65
CA ASP A 284 -11.40 42.95 -36.07
C ASP A 284 -10.87 44.38 -36.32
N ASN A 285 -10.29 44.56 -37.51
CA ASN A 285 -9.81 45.78 -38.20
C ASN A 285 -8.36 46.23 -37.88
N GLU A 286 -7.50 46.57 -38.85
CA GLU A 286 -7.66 46.86 -40.28
C GLU A 286 -6.27 46.98 -40.96
N LEU A 287 -6.25 46.79 -42.30
CA LEU A 287 -5.25 47.14 -43.34
C LEU A 287 -4.07 46.19 -43.63
#